data_AF-K2GY74-F1
#
_entry.id   AF-K2GY74-F1
#
_cell.length_a   1.000
_cell.length_b   1.000
_cell.length_c   1.000
_cell.angle_alpha   90.00
_cell.angle_beta   90.00
_cell.angle_gamma   90.00
#
_symmetry.space_group_name_H-M   'P 1'
#
loop_
_entity.id
_entity.type
_entity.pdbx_description
1 polymer ?
#
loop_
_entity_poly.entity_id
_entity_poly.type
_entity_poly.pdbx_seq_one_letter_code
_entity_poly.pdbx_strand_id
1 'polypeptide(L)'
;MKVEIEELCKIKPCQQRIWYYTKENKKVILLVDKTLTECGVNEETELEMKDLGRQLPYRFVYLLEYIGPLVLYFIPFFILKSLNRTILYQQYMALFLWVVHYLKRILETIYVHEFGDNTMPYNNVFKNCTYYWGFALAVSINVNLFSRQVPDLFVSICACAMLISIVSNGYCHLLLKWLRPPGTQIRAIPKGFLFEYVSCPHYFCEIMTWVFFNALTGFPFFGVLFSLCGIYQMREWALQKHQRYYREFPDYPKNRTVLIPFLY
;
A
#
# COMPACT_ATOMS: atom_id res chain seq x y z
N MET A 1 -30.23 8.99 11.17
CA MET A 1 -29.27 10.05 10.79
C MET A 1 -28.61 9.88 9.42
N LYS A 2 -27.87 8.81 9.04
CA LYS A 2 -27.28 8.76 7.66
C LYS A 2 -28.31 8.83 6.54
N VAL A 3 -29.43 8.11 6.71
CA VAL A 3 -30.57 8.14 5.78
C VAL A 3 -31.29 9.50 5.83
N GLU A 4 -31.50 10.05 7.03
CA GLU A 4 -32.13 11.37 7.20
C GLU A 4 -31.27 12.53 6.65
N ILE A 5 -29.94 12.49 6.79
CA ILE A 5 -29.03 13.48 6.19
C ILE A 5 -29.01 13.30 4.65
N GLU A 6 -29.06 12.07 4.14
CA GLU A 6 -29.19 11.83 2.70
C GLU A 6 -30.52 12.39 2.17
N GLU A 7 -31.63 12.24 2.90
CA GLU A 7 -32.92 12.82 2.54
C GLU A 7 -32.92 14.36 2.60
N LEU A 8 -32.30 14.95 3.62
CA LEU A 8 -32.23 16.40 3.81
C LEU A 8 -31.24 17.09 2.86
N CYS A 9 -30.04 16.53 2.69
CA CYS A 9 -28.96 17.14 1.93
C CYS A 9 -28.82 16.60 0.50
N LYS A 10 -29.50 15.50 0.15
CA LYS A 10 -29.34 14.76 -1.12
C LYS A 10 -27.91 14.25 -1.38
N ILE A 11 -27.07 14.21 -0.36
CA ILE A 11 -25.68 13.73 -0.44
C ILE A 11 -25.63 12.29 0.05
N LYS A 12 -24.90 11.42 -0.65
CA LYS A 12 -24.77 10.01 -0.26
C LYS A 12 -23.95 9.86 1.03
N PRO A 13 -24.29 8.93 1.94
CA PRO A 13 -23.56 8.72 3.19
C PRO A 13 -22.06 8.45 3.03
N CYS A 14 -21.65 7.81 1.92
CA CYS A 14 -20.24 7.52 1.64
C CYS A 14 -19.42 8.73 1.16
N GLN A 15 -20.08 9.87 0.92
CA GLN A 15 -19.49 11.13 0.45
C GLN A 15 -19.42 12.19 1.54
N GLN A 16 -19.83 11.85 2.76
CA GLN A 16 -19.90 12.78 3.88
C GLN A 16 -18.79 12.50 4.88
N ARG A 17 -18.23 13.56 5.45
CA ARG A 17 -17.42 13.48 6.67
C ARG A 17 -17.99 14.45 7.69
N ILE A 18 -18.27 13.93 8.89
CA ILE A 18 -18.87 14.69 9.98
C ILE A 18 -17.85 14.78 11.12
N TRP A 19 -17.71 15.96 11.72
CA TRP A 19 -16.87 16.19 12.89
C TRP A 19 -17.48 17.25 13.79
N TYR A 20 -16.95 17.38 14.99
CA TYR A 20 -17.23 18.49 15.89
C TYR A 20 -15.93 19.00 16.53
N TYR A 21 -15.99 20.19 17.12
CA TYR A 21 -14.90 20.72 17.94
C TYR A 21 -15.24 20.53 19.42
N THR A 22 -14.28 19.97 20.15
CA THR A 22 -14.35 19.95 21.62
C THR A 22 -14.22 21.37 22.18
N LYS A 23 -14.58 21.58 23.45
CA LYS A 23 -14.38 22.87 24.15
C LYS A 23 -12.92 23.34 24.15
N GLU A 24 -11.96 22.43 23.95
CA GLU A 24 -10.52 22.72 23.79
C GLU A 24 -10.10 23.01 22.34
N ASN A 25 -11.07 23.24 21.44
CA ASN A 25 -10.88 23.44 20.01
C ASN A 25 -10.16 22.28 19.28
N LYS A 26 -10.20 21.07 19.84
CA LYS A 26 -9.72 19.86 19.15
C LYS A 26 -10.82 19.29 18.27
N LYS A 27 -10.48 19.04 17.00
CA LYS A 27 -11.38 18.45 16.00
C LYS A 27 -11.53 16.94 16.22
N VAL A 28 -12.76 16.47 16.39
CA VAL A 28 -13.11 15.06 16.56
C VAL A 28 -13.98 14.60 15.39
N ILE A 29 -13.45 13.67 14.60
CA ILE A 29 -14.18 13.09 13.47
C ILE A 29 -15.06 11.95 13.97
N LEU A 30 -16.33 11.94 13.56
CA LEU A 30 -17.24 10.87 13.94
C LEU A 30 -16.87 9.55 13.24
N LEU A 31 -16.86 8.50 14.04
CA LEU A 31 -16.62 7.14 13.58
C LEU A 31 -17.91 6.57 12.99
N VAL A 32 -17.80 5.95 11.82
CA VAL A 32 -18.94 5.48 11.01
C VAL A 32 -19.66 4.29 11.65
N ASP A 33 -18.93 3.60 12.52
CA ASP A 33 -19.18 2.33 13.21
C ASP A 33 -19.60 2.48 14.67
N LYS A 34 -19.62 3.71 15.20
CA LYS A 34 -20.03 4.01 16.57
C LYS A 34 -21.32 4.81 16.63
N THR A 35 -22.04 4.72 17.76
CA THR A 35 -23.18 5.60 18.02
C THR A 35 -22.71 7.04 18.29
N LEU A 36 -23.62 8.02 18.17
CA LEU A 36 -23.33 9.42 18.49
C LEU A 36 -22.87 9.59 19.93
N THR A 37 -23.53 8.89 20.85
CA THR A 37 -23.19 8.90 22.29
C THR A 37 -21.80 8.32 22.53
N GLU A 38 -21.44 7.22 21.84
CA GLU A 38 -20.08 6.66 21.89
C GLU A 38 -19.01 7.56 21.25
N CYS A 39 -19.42 8.43 20.32
CA CYS A 39 -18.58 9.49 19.77
C CYS A 39 -18.51 10.73 20.67
N GLY A 40 -19.18 10.75 21.82
CA GLY A 40 -19.20 11.87 22.75
C GLY A 40 -20.06 13.05 22.31
N VAL A 41 -21.00 12.83 21.39
CA VAL A 41 -21.93 13.86 20.90
C VAL A 41 -23.14 13.93 21.83
N ASN A 42 -23.44 15.14 22.29
CA ASN A 42 -24.64 15.47 23.08
C ASN A 42 -25.54 16.45 22.32
N GLU A 43 -26.70 16.80 22.86
CA GLU A 43 -27.68 17.70 22.22
C GLU A 43 -27.13 19.12 21.97
N GLU A 44 -26.11 19.54 22.72
CA GLU A 44 -25.45 20.84 22.57
C GLU A 44 -24.29 20.82 21.56
N THR A 45 -23.96 19.66 20.99
CA THR A 45 -22.81 19.52 20.09
C THR A 45 -23.17 19.96 18.68
N GLU A 46 -22.56 21.06 18.24
CA GLU A 46 -22.67 21.50 16.84
C GLU A 46 -21.81 20.60 15.94
N LEU A 47 -22.46 19.93 14.98
CA LEU A 47 -21.82 19.04 14.03
C LEU A 47 -21.54 19.78 12.72
N GLU A 48 -20.29 19.74 12.27
CA GLU A 48 -19.91 20.18 10.94
C GLU A 48 -19.88 19.00 9.97
N MET A 49 -20.51 19.17 8.81
CA MET A 49 -20.48 18.21 7.72
C MET A 49 -19.72 18.80 6.52
N LYS A 50 -18.89 17.97 5.89
CA LYS A 50 -18.29 18.27 4.59
C LYS A 50 -18.63 17.23 3.55
N ASP A 51 -19.00 17.73 2.37
CA ASP A 51 -19.06 16.94 1.15
C ASP A 51 -17.64 16.67 0.63
N LEU A 52 -17.32 15.39 0.49
CA LEU A 52 -16.06 14.88 -0.05
C LEU A 52 -16.13 14.66 -1.58
N GLY A 53 -17.30 14.83 -2.20
CA GLY A 53 -17.54 14.55 -3.61
C GLY A 53 -17.59 13.05 -3.93
N ARG A 54 -17.31 12.67 -5.18
CA ARG A 54 -17.35 11.26 -5.61
C ARG A 54 -16.26 10.44 -4.90
N GLN A 55 -16.69 9.43 -4.15
CA GLN A 55 -15.85 8.55 -3.35
C GLN A 55 -15.94 7.09 -3.85
N LEU A 56 -14.85 6.34 -3.71
CA LEU A 56 -14.80 4.90 -3.94
C LEU A 56 -14.23 4.17 -2.71
N PRO A 57 -14.64 2.92 -2.43
CA PRO A 57 -14.06 2.14 -1.34
C PRO A 57 -12.56 1.90 -1.54
N TYR A 58 -11.75 2.08 -0.50
CA TYR A 58 -10.30 1.84 -0.58
C TYR A 58 -9.96 0.44 -1.07
N ARG A 59 -10.64 -0.57 -0.53
CA ARG A 59 -10.44 -1.98 -0.91
C ARG A 59 -10.68 -2.21 -2.40
N PHE A 60 -11.71 -1.59 -2.98
CA PHE A 60 -11.99 -1.69 -4.42
C PHE A 60 -10.85 -1.08 -5.26
N VAL A 61 -10.38 0.11 -4.89
CA VAL A 61 -9.30 0.78 -5.61
C VAL A 61 -8.00 -0.03 -5.54
N TYR A 62 -7.65 -0.55 -4.37
CA TYR A 62 -6.44 -1.37 -4.19
C TYR A 62 -6.53 -2.70 -4.97
N LEU A 63 -7.71 -3.33 -5.04
CA LEU A 63 -7.88 -4.52 -5.88
C LEU A 63 -7.64 -4.19 -7.36
N LEU A 64 -8.28 -3.12 -7.85
CA LEU A 64 -8.15 -2.73 -9.25
C LEU A 64 -6.71 -2.31 -9.61
N GLU A 65 -6.03 -1.59 -8.71
CA GLU A 65 -4.66 -1.14 -8.94
C GLU A 65 -3.68 -2.32 -9.04
N TYR A 66 -3.92 -3.44 -8.33
CA TYR A 66 -3.04 -4.63 -8.33
C TYR A 66 -3.43 -5.70 -9.36
N ILE A 67 -4.71 -5.80 -9.76
CA ILE A 67 -5.14 -6.72 -10.82
C ILE A 67 -4.49 -6.37 -12.17
N GLY A 68 -4.37 -5.08 -12.48
CA GLY A 68 -3.73 -4.64 -13.73
C GLY A 68 -2.32 -5.18 -13.89
N PRO A 69 -1.38 -4.89 -12.97
CA PRO A 69 -0.03 -5.42 -13.03
C PRO A 69 0.06 -6.94 -13.11
N LEU A 70 -0.83 -7.66 -12.41
CA LEU A 70 -0.89 -9.12 -12.48
C LEU A 70 -1.19 -9.61 -13.90
N VAL A 71 -2.18 -9.02 -14.57
CA VAL A 71 -2.61 -9.44 -15.92
C VAL A 71 -1.67 -8.89 -17.02
N LEU A 72 -1.34 -7.60 -16.95
CA LEU A 72 -0.61 -6.92 -18.01
C LEU A 72 0.82 -7.43 -18.18
N TYR A 73 1.44 -7.94 -17.11
CA TYR A 73 2.79 -8.49 -17.23
C TYR A 73 2.83 -9.74 -18.14
N PHE A 74 1.75 -10.54 -18.18
CA PHE A 74 1.69 -11.74 -19.03
C PHE A 74 1.70 -11.43 -20.53
N ILE A 75 1.21 -10.26 -20.95
CA ILE A 75 1.01 -9.95 -22.37
C ILE A 75 2.35 -9.97 -23.13
N PRO A 76 3.39 -9.17 -22.78
CA PRO A 76 4.67 -9.22 -23.49
C PRO A 76 5.36 -10.59 -23.39
N PHE A 77 5.26 -11.26 -22.23
CA PHE A 77 5.87 -12.57 -22.02
C PHE A 77 5.29 -13.63 -22.97
N PHE A 78 3.97 -13.73 -23.08
CA PHE A 78 3.34 -14.70 -23.98
C PHE A 78 3.46 -14.33 -25.46
N ILE A 79 3.51 -13.04 -25.81
CA ILE A 79 3.84 -12.62 -27.18
C ILE A 79 5.21 -13.16 -27.59
N LEU A 80 6.24 -13.00 -26.76
CA LEU A 80 7.58 -13.54 -27.01
C LEU A 80 7.58 -15.07 -27.14
N LYS A 81 6.84 -15.75 -26.27
CA LYS A 81 6.67 -17.20 -26.34
C LYS A 81 6.01 -17.64 -27.64
N SER A 82 4.97 -16.94 -28.08
CA SER A 82 4.25 -17.20 -29.33
C SER A 82 5.13 -16.96 -30.56
N LEU A 83 6.03 -15.97 -30.50
CA LEU A 83 7.01 -15.69 -31.53
C LEU A 83 8.21 -16.67 -31.55
N ASN A 84 8.17 -17.76 -30.77
CA ASN A 84 9.24 -18.76 -30.62
C ASN A 84 10.61 -18.16 -30.29
N ARG A 85 10.63 -17.03 -29.57
CA ARG A 85 11.88 -16.46 -29.07
C ARG A 85 12.36 -17.26 -27.87
N THR A 86 13.68 -17.43 -27.76
CA THR A 86 14.30 -18.04 -26.58
C THR A 86 13.98 -17.20 -25.35
N ILE A 87 13.41 -17.83 -24.32
CA ILE A 87 13.10 -17.19 -23.04
C ILE A 87 14.20 -17.58 -22.07
N LEU A 88 14.86 -16.57 -21.49
CA LEU A 88 15.94 -16.74 -20.52
C LEU A 88 15.39 -17.16 -19.15
N TYR A 89 16.21 -17.84 -18.34
CA TYR A 89 15.85 -18.26 -16.98
C TYR A 89 15.34 -17.09 -16.11
N GLN A 90 16.01 -15.94 -16.18
CA GLN A 90 15.61 -14.71 -15.48
C GLN A 90 14.21 -14.22 -15.84
N GLN A 91 13.74 -14.43 -17.08
CA GLN A 91 12.41 -13.98 -17.50
C GLN A 91 11.32 -14.86 -16.88
N TYR A 92 11.57 -16.17 -16.79
CA TYR A 92 10.69 -17.07 -16.05
C TYR A 92 10.65 -16.72 -14.56
N MET A 93 11.80 -16.46 -13.94
CA MET A 93 11.87 -16.06 -12.53
C MET A 93 11.19 -14.71 -12.29
N ALA A 94 11.39 -13.73 -13.17
CA ALA A 94 10.76 -12.44 -13.09
C ALA A 94 9.23 -12.54 -13.17
N LEU A 95 8.69 -13.30 -14.15
CA LEU A 95 7.25 -13.54 -14.25
C LEU A 95 6.71 -14.21 -12.99
N PHE A 96 7.35 -15.28 -12.53
CA PHE A 96 6.91 -16.03 -11.35
C PHE A 96 6.86 -15.14 -10.11
N LEU A 97 7.94 -14.42 -9.80
CA LEU A 97 8.02 -13.57 -8.61
C LEU A 97 7.11 -12.34 -8.72
N TRP A 98 6.91 -11.79 -9.92
CA TRP A 98 5.94 -10.72 -10.16
C TRP A 98 4.52 -11.18 -9.84
N VAL A 99 4.13 -12.36 -10.32
CA VAL A 99 2.82 -12.98 -10.03
C VAL A 99 2.67 -13.25 -8.54
N VAL A 100 3.67 -13.86 -7.90
CA VAL A 100 3.65 -14.12 -6.44
C VAL A 100 3.47 -12.82 -5.66
N HIS A 101 4.21 -11.77 -6.02
CA HIS A 101 4.11 -10.47 -5.37
C HIS A 101 2.70 -9.88 -5.51
N TYR A 102 2.16 -9.73 -6.72
CA TYR A 102 0.86 -9.10 -6.92
C TYR A 102 -0.30 -9.95 -6.43
N LEU A 103 -0.21 -11.28 -6.54
CA LEU A 103 -1.20 -12.18 -5.94
C LEU A 103 -1.23 -12.02 -4.43
N LYS A 104 -0.07 -11.97 -3.77
CA LYS A 104 0.01 -11.63 -2.35
C LYS A 104 -0.65 -10.28 -2.06
N ARG A 105 -0.35 -9.21 -2.81
CA ARG A 105 -0.94 -7.86 -2.58
C ARG A 105 -2.47 -7.87 -2.70
N ILE A 106 -3.01 -8.64 -3.64
CA ILE A 106 -4.46 -8.85 -3.81
C ILE A 106 -5.03 -9.58 -2.59
N LEU A 107 -4.43 -10.71 -2.18
CA LEU A 107 -4.88 -11.48 -1.01
C LEU A 107 -4.80 -10.65 0.28
N GLU A 108 -3.76 -9.85 0.46
CA GLU A 108 -3.64 -8.93 1.59
C GLU A 108 -4.76 -7.89 1.59
N THR A 109 -5.11 -7.35 0.43
CA THR A 109 -6.18 -6.37 0.32
C THR A 109 -7.55 -6.95 0.69
N ILE A 110 -7.78 -8.23 0.38
CA ILE A 110 -9.02 -8.94 0.72
C ILE A 110 -9.05 -9.33 2.20
N TYR A 111 -7.96 -9.94 2.71
CA TYR A 111 -7.98 -10.66 3.97
C TYR A 111 -7.18 -10.02 5.11
N VAL A 112 -6.26 -9.09 4.83
CA VAL A 112 -5.31 -8.55 5.82
C VAL A 112 -5.53 -7.06 6.08
N HIS A 113 -5.71 -6.25 5.05
CA HIS A 113 -5.79 -4.79 5.18
C HIS A 113 -7.12 -4.34 5.79
N GLU A 114 -7.00 -3.66 6.93
CA GLU A 114 -8.05 -2.86 7.55
C GLU A 114 -7.77 -1.37 7.32
N PHE A 115 -8.62 -0.74 6.52
CA PHE A 115 -8.48 0.67 6.15
C PHE A 115 -9.10 1.55 7.24
N GLY A 116 -8.38 2.60 7.66
CA GLY A 116 -8.90 3.52 8.68
C GLY A 116 -10.01 4.42 8.15
N ASP A 117 -9.85 4.91 6.92
CA ASP A 117 -10.93 5.55 6.16
C ASP A 117 -11.58 4.50 5.26
N ASN A 118 -12.91 4.55 5.11
CA ASN A 118 -13.63 3.60 4.27
C ASN A 118 -13.52 3.91 2.77
N THR A 119 -13.31 5.18 2.42
CA THR A 119 -13.38 5.67 1.04
C THR A 119 -12.28 6.67 0.69
N MET A 120 -11.97 6.74 -0.61
CA MET A 120 -11.01 7.66 -1.20
C MET A 120 -11.60 8.43 -2.40
N PRO A 121 -11.08 9.64 -2.71
CA PRO A 121 -11.54 10.42 -3.85
C PRO A 121 -11.45 9.64 -5.17
N TYR A 122 -12.52 9.72 -5.97
CA TYR A 122 -12.68 8.98 -7.23
C TYR A 122 -11.49 9.12 -8.17
N ASN A 123 -10.96 10.34 -8.37
CA ASN A 123 -9.87 10.60 -9.30
C ASN A 123 -8.58 9.85 -8.97
N ASN A 124 -8.39 9.44 -7.71
CA ASN A 124 -7.20 8.69 -7.31
C ASN A 124 -7.14 7.30 -7.95
N VAL A 125 -8.27 6.71 -8.35
CA VAL A 125 -8.27 5.42 -9.07
C VAL A 125 -7.48 5.52 -10.37
N PHE A 126 -7.66 6.61 -11.14
CA PHE A 126 -6.94 6.82 -12.39
C PHE A 126 -5.47 7.08 -12.15
N LYS A 127 -5.12 7.84 -11.11
CA LYS A 127 -3.72 8.09 -10.74
C LYS A 127 -3.01 6.78 -10.38
N ASN A 128 -3.63 5.97 -9.52
CA ASN A 128 -3.05 4.71 -9.05
C ASN A 128 -2.96 3.70 -10.20
N CYS A 129 -4.05 3.47 -10.94
CA CYS A 129 -4.05 2.54 -12.05
C CYS A 129 -3.09 2.98 -13.16
N THR A 130 -3.04 4.25 -13.54
CA THR A 130 -2.07 4.74 -14.54
C THR A 130 -0.63 4.45 -14.11
N TYR A 131 -0.29 4.71 -12.85
CA TYR A 131 1.03 4.40 -12.31
C TYR A 131 1.31 2.90 -12.38
N TYR A 132 0.51 2.08 -11.70
CA TYR A 132 0.78 0.65 -11.59
C TYR A 132 0.67 -0.09 -12.93
N TRP A 133 -0.37 0.16 -13.70
CA TRP A 133 -0.62 -0.54 -14.96
C TRP A 133 0.37 -0.09 -16.05
N GLY A 134 0.65 1.21 -16.10
CA GLY A 134 1.63 1.78 -17.03
C GLY A 134 3.03 1.24 -16.77
N PHE A 135 3.49 1.26 -15.50
CA PHE A 135 4.78 0.67 -15.15
C PHE A 135 4.79 -0.84 -15.34
N ALA A 136 3.72 -1.58 -15.02
CA ALA A 136 3.69 -3.01 -15.24
C ALA A 136 3.91 -3.38 -16.72
N LEU A 137 3.24 -2.68 -17.63
CA LEU A 137 3.41 -2.89 -19.06
C LEU A 137 4.83 -2.49 -19.51
N ALA A 138 5.30 -1.30 -19.11
CA ALA A 138 6.63 -0.80 -19.49
C ALA A 138 7.76 -1.69 -18.96
N VAL A 139 7.67 -2.13 -17.71
CA VAL A 139 8.62 -3.06 -17.08
C VAL A 139 8.55 -4.42 -17.76
N SER A 140 7.35 -4.97 -18.01
CA SER A 140 7.23 -6.27 -18.68
C SER A 140 7.80 -6.23 -20.10
N ILE A 141 7.53 -5.16 -20.87
CA ILE A 141 8.16 -4.94 -22.18
C ILE A 141 9.68 -4.88 -22.04
N ASN A 142 10.20 -4.08 -21.11
CA ASN A 142 11.64 -3.91 -20.97
C ASN A 142 12.35 -5.22 -20.55
N VAL A 143 11.81 -5.92 -19.56
CA VAL A 143 12.37 -7.17 -19.03
C VAL A 143 12.30 -8.28 -20.07
N ASN A 144 11.23 -8.34 -20.86
CA ASN A 144 11.01 -9.47 -21.74
C ASN A 144 11.55 -9.23 -23.17
N LEU A 145 11.30 -8.07 -23.78
CA LEU A 145 11.71 -7.79 -25.17
C LEU A 145 13.15 -7.27 -25.27
N PHE A 146 13.65 -6.61 -24.23
CA PHE A 146 14.99 -6.00 -24.19
C PHE A 146 15.85 -6.59 -23.07
N SER A 147 15.68 -7.89 -22.81
CA SER A 147 16.38 -8.60 -21.75
C SER A 147 17.90 -8.58 -21.95
N ARG A 148 18.65 -8.42 -20.86
CA ARG A 148 20.11 -8.58 -20.82
C ARG A 148 20.44 -9.82 -20.01
N GLN A 149 21.24 -10.74 -20.54
CA GLN A 149 21.54 -11.98 -19.85
C GLN A 149 22.28 -11.71 -18.53
N VAL A 150 21.75 -12.26 -17.44
CA VAL A 150 22.32 -12.25 -16.09
C VAL A 150 22.70 -13.69 -15.73
N PRO A 151 23.82 -13.93 -15.03
CA PRO A 151 24.22 -15.28 -14.63
C PRO A 151 23.16 -15.99 -13.76
N ASP A 152 22.83 -17.24 -14.08
CA ASP A 152 21.71 -17.97 -13.45
C ASP A 152 21.84 -18.12 -11.92
N LEU A 153 23.06 -18.29 -11.41
CA LEU A 153 23.32 -18.31 -9.97
C LEU A 153 22.94 -16.98 -9.31
N PHE A 154 23.31 -15.86 -9.94
CA PHE A 154 22.97 -14.54 -9.43
C PHE A 154 21.45 -14.28 -9.49
N VAL A 155 20.80 -14.69 -10.58
CA VAL A 155 19.34 -14.68 -10.71
C VAL A 155 18.69 -15.45 -9.57
N SER A 156 19.18 -16.65 -9.25
CA SER A 156 18.66 -17.49 -8.17
C SER A 156 18.83 -16.85 -6.79
N ILE A 157 20.01 -16.28 -6.50
CA ILE A 157 20.28 -15.58 -5.24
C ILE A 157 19.33 -14.39 -5.07
N CYS A 158 19.19 -13.55 -6.10
CA CYS A 158 18.29 -12.41 -6.07
C CYS A 158 16.82 -12.84 -5.99
N ALA A 159 16.43 -13.94 -6.64
CA ALA A 159 15.09 -14.51 -6.53
C ALA A 159 14.76 -14.94 -5.09
N CYS A 160 15.69 -15.65 -4.42
CA CYS A 160 15.55 -16.01 -3.01
C CYS A 160 15.46 -14.77 -2.10
N ALA A 161 16.31 -13.77 -2.32
CA ALA A 161 16.30 -12.53 -1.54
C ALA A 161 15.01 -11.72 -1.74
N MET A 162 14.49 -11.68 -2.98
CA MET A 162 13.18 -11.10 -3.29
C MET A 162 12.06 -11.85 -2.56
N LEU A 163 12.06 -13.19 -2.56
CA LEU A 163 11.04 -13.97 -1.88
C LEU A 163 11.06 -13.73 -0.35
N ILE A 164 12.25 -13.69 0.27
CA ILE A 164 12.39 -13.34 1.69
C ILE A 164 11.81 -11.95 1.96
N SER A 165 12.05 -10.98 1.07
CA SER A 165 11.53 -9.62 1.19
C SER A 165 10.01 -9.58 1.06
N ILE A 166 9.42 -10.34 0.13
CA ILE A 166 7.97 -10.49 -0.04
C ILE A 166 7.34 -11.08 1.23
N VAL A 167 7.90 -12.15 1.77
CA VAL A 167 7.40 -12.80 2.99
C VAL A 167 7.51 -11.86 4.19
N SER A 168 8.66 -11.17 4.34
CA SER A 168 8.89 -10.21 5.42
C SER A 168 7.92 -9.03 5.37
N ASN A 169 7.63 -8.52 4.17
CA ASN A 169 6.61 -7.50 3.95
C ASN A 169 5.22 -8.00 4.38
N GLY A 170 4.84 -9.22 4.00
CA GLY A 170 3.57 -9.81 4.40
C GLY A 170 3.45 -10.03 5.90
N TYR A 171 4.52 -10.48 6.54
CA TYR A 171 4.57 -10.63 7.99
C TYR A 171 4.39 -9.29 8.71
N CYS A 172 5.00 -8.21 8.19
CA CYS A 172 4.78 -6.86 8.73
C CYS A 172 3.31 -6.43 8.62
N HIS A 173 2.62 -6.75 7.52
CA HIS A 173 1.19 -6.44 7.38
C HIS A 173 0.32 -7.25 8.34
N LEU A 174 0.66 -8.52 8.61
CA LEU A 174 -0.04 -9.33 9.62
C LEU A 174 0.12 -8.73 11.03
N LEU A 175 1.34 -8.31 11.40
CA LEU A 175 1.57 -7.62 12.67
C LEU A 175 0.72 -6.34 12.75
N LEU A 176 0.68 -5.53 11.68
CA LEU A 176 -0.15 -4.32 11.64
C LEU A 176 -1.65 -4.60 11.72
N LYS A 177 -2.13 -5.72 11.16
CA LYS A 177 -3.52 -6.15 11.30
C LYS A 177 -3.85 -6.44 12.77
N TRP A 178 -2.98 -7.19 13.45
CA TRP A 178 -3.21 -7.62 14.84
C TRP A 178 -3.09 -6.49 15.85
N LEU A 179 -2.49 -5.36 15.46
CA LEU A 179 -2.49 -4.14 16.26
C LEU A 179 -3.88 -3.53 16.46
N ARG A 180 -4.84 -3.85 15.59
CA ARG A 180 -6.20 -3.30 15.67
C ARG A 180 -7.19 -4.39 16.03
N PRO A 181 -7.92 -4.26 17.15
CA PRO A 181 -9.13 -5.02 17.36
C PRO A 181 -10.10 -4.82 16.17
N PRO A 182 -10.73 -5.89 15.66
CA PRO A 182 -11.68 -5.79 14.54
C PRO A 182 -12.76 -4.73 14.82
N GLY A 183 -13.03 -3.87 13.84
CA GLY A 183 -14.03 -2.80 13.98
C GLY A 183 -13.60 -1.63 14.85
N THR A 184 -12.29 -1.44 15.11
CA THR A 184 -11.80 -0.26 15.83
C THR A 184 -10.81 0.55 15.00
N GLN A 185 -10.82 1.88 15.19
CA GLN A 185 -9.83 2.79 14.61
C GLN A 185 -8.71 3.16 15.59
N ILE A 186 -8.58 2.42 16.70
CA ILE A 186 -7.56 2.67 17.71
C ILE A 186 -6.19 2.46 17.07
N ARG A 187 -5.29 3.42 17.32
CA ARG A 187 -3.89 3.35 16.87
C ARG A 187 -3.03 2.91 18.03
N ALA A 188 -2.08 2.02 17.75
CA ALA A 188 -1.08 1.56 18.70
C ALA A 188 0.31 1.59 18.05
N ILE A 189 1.34 1.53 18.89
CA ILE A 189 2.73 1.44 18.45
C ILE A 189 3.01 -0.02 18.05
N PRO A 190 3.40 -0.29 16.79
CA PRO A 190 3.72 -1.66 16.38
C PRO A 190 5.00 -2.17 17.04
N LYS A 191 5.00 -3.44 17.43
CA LYS A 191 6.11 -4.14 18.09
C LYS A 191 6.35 -5.50 17.41
N GLY A 192 7.53 -6.06 17.60
CA GLY A 192 7.99 -7.32 17.03
C GLY A 192 8.67 -7.17 15.67
N PHE A 193 9.53 -8.15 15.34
CA PHE A 193 10.28 -8.20 14.07
C PHE A 193 11.05 -6.90 13.81
N LEU A 194 11.05 -6.41 12.56
CA LEU A 194 11.73 -5.18 12.18
C LEU A 194 11.08 -3.92 12.77
N PHE A 195 9.85 -3.98 13.33
CA PHE A 195 9.27 -2.82 13.99
C PHE A 195 10.05 -2.38 15.22
N GLU A 196 10.88 -3.24 15.81
CA GLU A 196 11.75 -2.83 16.93
C GLU A 196 12.84 -1.84 16.49
N TYR A 197 13.20 -1.83 15.21
CA TYR A 197 14.28 -1.01 14.67
C TYR A 197 13.77 0.15 13.80
N VAL A 198 12.68 -0.05 13.06
CA VAL A 198 12.14 0.94 12.12
C VAL A 198 10.64 1.14 12.28
N SER A 199 10.16 2.35 11.99
CA SER A 199 8.73 2.66 12.05
C SER A 199 7.93 1.98 10.94
N CYS A 200 8.51 1.87 9.74
CA CYS A 200 7.82 1.40 8.55
C CYS A 200 8.55 0.23 7.84
N PRO A 201 8.79 -0.91 8.51
CA PRO A 201 9.51 -2.04 7.94
C PRO A 201 8.84 -2.67 6.72
N HIS A 202 7.51 -2.60 6.64
CA HIS A 202 6.76 -3.06 5.46
C HIS A 202 7.20 -2.32 4.19
N TYR A 203 7.38 -0.99 4.26
CA TYR A 203 7.90 -0.22 3.13
C TYR A 203 9.36 -0.57 2.82
N PHE A 204 10.19 -0.80 3.83
CA PHE A 204 11.56 -1.26 3.59
C PHE A 204 11.61 -2.61 2.85
N CYS A 205 10.83 -3.60 3.31
CA CYS A 205 10.74 -4.91 2.66
C CYS A 205 10.18 -4.81 1.24
N GLU A 206 9.23 -3.89 1.01
CA GLU A 206 8.72 -3.58 -0.33
C GLU A 206 9.82 -3.03 -1.24
N ILE A 207 10.60 -2.06 -0.76
CA ILE A 207 11.75 -1.51 -1.49
C ILE A 207 12.75 -2.61 -1.84
N MET A 208 13.11 -3.45 -0.88
CA MET A 208 14.05 -4.55 -1.11
C MET A 208 13.53 -5.56 -2.14
N THR A 209 12.22 -5.85 -2.13
CA THR A 209 11.57 -6.69 -3.16
C THR A 209 11.87 -6.18 -4.56
N TRP A 210 11.72 -4.87 -4.79
CA TRP A 210 11.95 -4.26 -6.09
C TRP A 210 13.43 -4.04 -6.44
N VAL A 211 14.30 -3.83 -5.43
CA VAL A 211 15.75 -3.83 -5.64
C VAL A 211 16.22 -5.20 -6.16
N PHE A 212 15.78 -6.30 -5.54
CA PHE A 212 16.14 -7.64 -5.98
C PHE A 212 15.49 -8.02 -7.31
N PHE A 213 14.26 -7.57 -7.58
CA PHE A 213 13.64 -7.72 -8.90
C PHE A 213 14.45 -7.04 -10.00
N ASN A 214 14.94 -5.82 -9.77
CA ASN A 214 15.80 -5.14 -10.74
C ASN A 214 17.13 -5.86 -10.90
N ALA A 215 17.75 -6.31 -9.82
CA ALA A 215 19.02 -7.04 -9.88
C ALA A 215 18.89 -8.34 -10.70
N LEU A 216 17.86 -9.16 -10.44
CA LEU A 216 17.65 -10.42 -11.17
C LEU A 216 17.28 -10.23 -12.64
N THR A 217 16.74 -9.05 -13.01
CA THR A 217 16.38 -8.70 -14.40
C THR A 217 17.44 -7.86 -15.13
N GLY A 218 18.58 -7.59 -14.51
CA GLY A 218 19.69 -6.84 -15.13
C GLY A 218 19.47 -5.33 -15.18
N PHE A 219 18.79 -4.77 -14.18
CA PHE A 219 18.47 -3.35 -14.02
C PHE A 219 17.77 -2.73 -15.24
N PRO A 220 16.58 -3.22 -15.61
CA PRO A 220 15.79 -2.62 -16.69
C PRO A 220 15.47 -1.17 -16.35
N PHE A 221 15.63 -0.27 -17.33
CA PHE A 221 15.41 1.17 -17.15
C PHE A 221 14.04 1.47 -16.51
N PHE A 222 12.97 0.88 -17.03
CA PHE A 222 11.63 1.10 -16.50
C PHE A 222 11.41 0.47 -15.11
N GLY A 223 12.11 -0.61 -14.77
CA GLY A 223 12.02 -1.24 -13.45
C GLY A 223 12.72 -0.40 -12.38
N VAL A 224 13.88 0.17 -12.74
CA VAL A 224 14.60 1.12 -11.89
C VAL A 224 13.76 2.38 -11.69
N LEU A 225 13.18 2.94 -12.76
CA LEU A 225 12.33 4.13 -12.67
C LEU A 225 11.09 3.89 -11.79
N PHE A 226 10.40 2.76 -11.99
CA PHE A 226 9.29 2.33 -11.14
C PHE A 226 9.70 2.31 -9.66
N SER A 227 10.84 1.69 -9.36
CA SER A 227 11.34 1.54 -7.99
C SER A 227 11.73 2.88 -7.37
N LEU A 228 12.38 3.78 -8.11
CA LEU A 228 12.74 5.11 -7.62
C LEU A 228 11.51 5.95 -7.28
N CYS A 229 10.49 5.93 -8.15
CA CYS A 229 9.22 6.60 -7.87
C CYS A 229 8.55 6.02 -6.61
N GLY A 230 8.54 4.70 -6.47
CA GLY A 230 7.97 4.00 -5.30
C GLY A 230 8.73 4.30 -4.01
N ILE A 231 10.07 4.28 -4.05
CA ILE A 231 10.96 4.61 -2.93
C ILE A 231 10.68 6.03 -2.45
N TYR A 232 10.62 7.01 -3.37
CA TYR A 232 10.34 8.40 -3.02
C TYR A 232 8.98 8.52 -2.30
N GLN A 233 7.93 7.92 -2.88
CA GLN A 233 6.59 8.00 -2.30
C GLN A 233 6.50 7.31 -0.92
N MET A 234 7.11 6.13 -0.78
CA MET A 234 7.14 5.39 0.49
C MET A 234 7.98 6.10 1.55
N ARG A 235 9.08 6.76 1.17
CA ARG A 235 9.88 7.60 2.08
C ARG A 235 9.03 8.71 2.67
N GLU A 236 8.28 9.44 1.86
CA GLU A 236 7.43 10.54 2.33
C GLU A 236 6.34 10.01 3.28
N TRP A 237 5.69 8.89 2.93
CA TRP A 237 4.71 8.26 3.82
C TRP A 237 5.32 7.76 5.13
N ALA A 238 6.52 7.18 5.07
CA ALA A 238 7.23 6.70 6.24
C ALA A 238 7.57 7.84 7.20
N LEU A 239 8.10 8.96 6.67
CA LEU A 239 8.45 10.13 7.46
C LEU A 239 7.23 10.76 8.13
N GLN A 240 6.14 10.92 7.39
CA GLN A 240 4.88 11.43 7.95
C GLN A 240 4.33 10.52 9.05
N LYS A 241 4.40 9.19 8.88
CA LYS A 241 3.96 8.22 9.89
C LYS A 241 4.87 8.24 11.11
N HIS A 242 6.18 8.31 10.93
CA HIS A 242 7.17 8.41 11.99
C HIS A 242 6.96 9.66 12.85
N GLN A 243 6.86 10.83 12.21
CA GLN A 243 6.59 12.09 12.92
C GLN A 243 5.24 12.07 13.66
N ARG A 244 4.23 11.44 13.07
CA ARG A 244 2.93 11.27 13.73
C ARG A 244 3.05 10.41 14.99
N TYR A 245 3.81 9.32 14.96
CA TYR A 245 4.01 8.50 16.14
C TYR A 245 4.65 9.28 17.30
N TYR A 246 5.63 10.14 17.03
CA TYR A 246 6.21 11.01 18.06
C TYR A 246 5.22 12.00 18.68
N ARG A 247 4.24 12.48 17.90
CA ARG A 247 3.22 13.42 18.38
C ARG A 247 2.10 12.71 19.15
N GLU A 248 1.71 11.52 18.69
CA GLU A 248 0.57 10.77 19.22
C GLU A 248 0.95 9.93 20.46
N PHE A 249 2.20 9.45 20.54
CA PHE A 249 2.62 8.51 21.59
C PHE A 249 3.84 9.03 22.35
N PRO A 250 3.68 9.46 23.61
CA PRO A 250 4.79 9.85 24.48
C PRO A 250 5.84 8.74 24.67
N ASP A 251 5.38 7.48 24.71
CA ASP A 251 6.22 6.30 24.92
C ASP A 251 6.81 5.73 23.61
N TYR A 252 6.82 6.51 22.52
CA TYR A 252 7.38 6.05 21.25
C TYR A 252 8.90 5.81 21.35
N PRO A 253 9.42 4.65 20.93
CA PRO A 253 10.85 4.35 21.03
C PRO A 253 11.72 5.32 20.21
N LYS A 254 12.57 6.08 20.91
CA LYS A 254 13.40 7.14 20.29
C LYS A 254 14.53 6.62 19.41
N ASN A 255 14.90 5.36 19.57
CA ASN A 255 15.95 4.68 18.82
C ASN A 255 15.48 4.12 17.47
N ARG A 256 14.16 4.13 17.18
CA ARG A 256 13.66 3.65 15.89
C ARG A 256 14.02 4.63 14.79
N THR A 257 14.50 4.11 13.67
CA THR A 257 14.66 4.87 12.43
C THR A 257 13.36 4.85 11.61
N VAL A 258 13.26 5.68 10.58
CA VAL A 258 12.04 5.89 9.79
C VAL A 258 11.73 4.68 8.90
N LEU A 259 12.74 4.19 8.17
CA LEU A 259 12.58 3.27 7.04
C LEU A 259 13.70 2.22 6.94
N ILE A 260 14.96 2.63 6.85
CA ILE A 260 16.14 1.76 6.73
C ILE A 260 16.69 1.47 8.14
N PRO A 261 16.76 0.19 8.55
CA PRO A 261 17.27 -0.17 9.87
C PRO A 261 18.65 0.41 10.14
N PHE A 262 18.81 1.07 11.29
CA PHE A 262 20.07 1.66 11.78
C PHE A 262 20.64 2.80 10.94
N LEU A 263 19.95 3.27 9.89
CA LEU A 263 20.45 4.31 9.00
C LEU A 263 19.48 5.48 8.84
N TYR A 264 18.24 5.22 8.43
CA TYR A 264 17.28 6.28 8.08
C TYR A 264 15.88 5.96 8.53
#